data_AF-A0A9E2KFY7-F1
#
_entry.id   AF-A0A9E2KFY7-F1
#
_cell.length_a   1.000
_cell.length_b   1.000
_cell.length_c   1.000
_cell.angle_alpha   90.00
_cell.angle_beta   90.00
_cell.angle_gamma   90.00
#
_symmetry.space_group_name_H-M   'P 1'
#
loop_
_entity.id
_entity.type
_entity.pdbx_description
1 polymer ?
#
loop_
_entity_poly.entity_id
_entity_poly.type
_entity_poly.pdbx_seq_one_letter_code
_entity_poly.pdbx_strand_id
1 'polypeptide(L)' 'GLPEGTYALALFQDLNENGTLDTGTFGIPQEPTAFSNDAQGVMGPPSFEECSFTLRSDTTLVVHLR' A
#
# COMPACT_ATOMS: atom_id res chain seq x y z
N GLY A 1 20.61 -4.06 1.67
CA GLY A 1 19.46 -3.91 2.57
C GLY A 1 18.96 -2.48 2.50
N LEU A 2 17.73 -2.24 2.94
CA LEU A 2 17.21 -0.88 3.12
C LEU A 2 17.89 -0.24 4.35
N PRO A 3 18.28 1.05 4.32
CA PRO A 3 18.79 1.74 5.49
C PRO A 3 17.71 1.91 6.56
N GLU A 4 18.13 2.17 7.81
CA GLU A 4 17.17 2.59 8.83
C GLU A 4 16.47 3.90 8.43
N GLY A 5 15.17 3.99 8.69
CA GLY A 5 14.40 5.17 8.30
C GLY A 5 12.89 4.98 8.42
N THR A 6 12.14 5.98 7.95
CA THR A 6 10.68 5.94 7.90
C THR A 6 10.22 5.55 6.50
N TYR A 7 9.40 4.53 6.42
CA TYR A 7 8.91 3.95 5.18
C TYR A 7 7.39 3.85 5.21
N ALA A 8 6.78 3.78 4.03
CA ALA A 8 5.40 3.39 3.83
C ALA A 8 5.36 2.34 2.71
N LEU A 9 4.43 1.39 2.80
CA LEU A 9 4.18 0.40 1.77
C LEU A 9 2.80 0.66 1.17
N ALA A 10 2.74 0.56 -0.15
CA ALA A 10 1.52 0.44 -0.93
C ALA A 10 1.74 -0.71 -1.90
N LEU A 11 0.76 -1.60 -2.02
CA LEU A 11 0.82 -2.74 -2.93
C LEU A 11 -0.55 -3.03 -3.49
N PHE A 12 -0.57 -3.62 -4.68
CA PHE A 12 -1.77 -4.11 -5.34
C PHE A 12 -1.54 -5.51 -5.87
N GLN A 13 -2.61 -6.27 -5.98
CA GLN A 13 -2.58 -7.57 -6.65
C GLN A 13 -3.03 -7.40 -8.09
N ASP A 14 -2.07 -7.48 -9.01
CA ASP A 14 -2.35 -7.55 -10.44
C ASP A 14 -2.99 -8.91 -10.77
N LEU A 15 -4.31 -8.91 -10.97
CA LEU A 15 -5.11 -10.11 -11.21
C LEU A 15 -5.21 -10.45 -12.70
N ASN A 16 -4.93 -9.47 -13.58
CA ASN A 16 -5.05 -9.64 -15.03
C ASN A 16 -3.70 -9.63 -15.77
N GLU A 17 -2.60 -9.55 -15.02
CA GLU A 17 -1.21 -9.65 -15.49
C GLU A 17 -0.80 -8.53 -16.45
N ASN A 18 -1.36 -7.32 -16.28
CA ASN A 18 -1.06 -6.18 -17.14
C ASN A 18 0.09 -5.28 -16.63
N GLY A 19 0.58 -5.51 -15.42
CA GLY A 19 1.66 -4.78 -14.77
C GLY A 19 1.28 -3.39 -14.25
N THR A 20 -0.01 -3.07 -14.20
CA THR A 20 -0.53 -1.76 -13.78
C THR A 20 -1.70 -1.91 -12.83
N LEU A 21 -1.84 -0.97 -11.90
CA LEU A 21 -3.04 -0.90 -11.07
C LEU A 21 -4.19 -0.35 -11.90
N ASP A 22 -5.15 -1.20 -12.23
CA ASP A 22 -6.32 -0.76 -12.96
C ASP A 22 -7.23 0.11 -12.10
N THR A 23 -7.57 1.29 -12.61
CA THR A 23 -8.45 2.23 -11.92
C THR A 23 -9.69 2.55 -12.76
N GLY A 24 -10.86 2.49 -12.14
CA GLY A 24 -12.13 2.85 -12.75
C GLY A 24 -12.49 4.33 -12.57
N THR A 25 -13.79 4.62 -12.49
CA THR A 25 -14.31 5.98 -12.26
C THR A 25 -13.77 6.56 -10.95
N PHE A 26 -13.43 7.85 -10.95
CA PHE A 26 -12.84 8.54 -9.80
C PHE A 26 -11.52 7.92 -9.29
N GLY A 27 -10.83 7.13 -10.11
CA GLY A 27 -9.55 6.53 -9.73
C GLY A 27 -9.68 5.36 -8.74
N ILE A 28 -10.87 4.79 -8.59
CA ILE A 28 -11.10 3.66 -7.68
C ILE A 28 -10.38 2.42 -8.22
N PRO A 29 -9.50 1.78 -7.43
CA PRO A 29 -8.89 0.51 -7.80
C PRO A 29 -9.93 -0.54 -8.18
N GLN A 30 -9.72 -1.21 -9.31
CA GLN A 30 -10.53 -2.37 -9.74
C GLN A 30 -9.95 -3.70 -9.23
N GLU A 31 -8.74 -3.63 -8.68
CA GLU A 31 -7.99 -4.76 -8.15
C GLU A 31 -7.70 -4.54 -6.66
N PRO A 32 -7.51 -5.63 -5.88
CA PRO A 32 -7.27 -5.50 -4.45
C PRO A 32 -6.01 -4.70 -4.14
N THR A 33 -6.10 -3.79 -3.17
CA THR A 33 -4.96 -2.98 -2.72
C THR A 33 -4.75 -3.11 -1.22
N ALA A 34 -3.52 -2.85 -0.76
CA ALA A 34 -3.19 -2.75 0.66
C ALA A 34 -2.14 -1.68 0.90
N PHE A 35 -2.19 -1.11 2.10
CA PHE A 35 -1.20 -0.17 2.61
C PHE A 35 -0.64 -0.70 3.93
N SER A 36 0.58 -0.28 4.29
CA SER A 36 1.09 -0.54 5.65
C SER A 36 0.17 0.06 6.71
N ASN A 37 0.19 -0.53 7.91
CA ASN A 37 -0.75 -0.26 9.02
C ASN A 37 -2.23 -0.53 8.69
N ASP A 38 -2.52 -1.26 7.61
CA ASP A 38 -3.89 -1.45 7.08
C ASP A 38 -4.63 -0.10 6.92
N ALA A 39 -3.87 0.95 6.59
CA ALA A 39 -4.38 2.31 6.48
C ALA A 39 -5.43 2.42 5.36
N GLN A 40 -6.48 3.20 5.61
CA GLN A 40 -7.58 3.38 4.68
C GLN A 40 -7.94 4.87 4.56
N GLY A 41 -7.90 5.39 3.34
CA GLY A 41 -8.39 6.72 3.05
C GLY A 41 -9.90 6.74 2.86
N VAL A 42 -10.54 7.86 3.21
CA VAL A 42 -12.00 8.07 3.07
C VAL A 42 -12.36 8.70 1.71
N MET A 43 -11.49 9.57 1.20
CA MET A 43 -11.66 10.29 -0.06
C MET A 43 -10.33 10.27 -0.84
N GLY A 44 -9.91 9.07 -1.24
CA GLY A 44 -8.62 8.81 -1.90
C GLY A 44 -7.74 7.85 -1.11
N PRO A 45 -6.46 7.69 -1.49
CA PRO A 45 -5.52 6.87 -0.75
C PRO A 45 -5.21 7.46 0.64
N PRO A 46 -4.84 6.63 1.63
CA PRO A 46 -4.34 7.12 2.92
C PRO A 46 -3.08 7.98 2.74
N SER A 47 -2.84 8.88 3.70
CA SER A 47 -1.64 9.71 3.71
C SER A 47 -0.38 8.89 3.97
N PHE A 48 0.78 9.45 3.60
CA PHE A 48 2.07 8.82 3.92
C PHE A 48 2.23 8.59 5.43
N GLU A 49 1.80 9.54 6.25
CA GLU A 49 1.90 9.46 7.71
C GLU A 49 1.09 8.28 8.28
N GLU A 50 -0.16 8.10 7.81
CA GLU A 50 -1.01 6.96 8.20
C GLU A 50 -0.40 5.62 7.81
N CYS A 51 0.27 5.56 6.66
CA CYS A 51 0.97 4.37 6.19
C CYS A 51 2.36 4.19 6.82
N SER A 52 2.90 5.20 7.50
CA SER A 52 4.33 5.20 7.84
C SER A 52 4.68 4.26 9.00
N PHE A 53 5.87 3.67 8.93
CA PHE A 53 6.49 2.90 10.00
C PHE A 53 8.01 3.11 10.01
N THR A 54 8.66 2.89 11.16
CA THR A 54 10.12 2.98 11.28
C THR A 54 10.77 1.62 11.05
N LEU A 55 11.64 1.54 10.04
CA LEU A 55 12.52 0.40 9.80
C LEU A 55 13.83 0.60 10.57
N ARG A 56 14.17 -0.34 11.46
CA ARG A 56 15.45 -0.37 12.21
C ARG A 56 16.30 -1.60 11.90
N SER A 57 15.65 -2.67 11.45
CA SER A 57 16.27 -3.95 11.13
C SER A 57 15.34 -4.71 10.19
N ASP A 58 15.75 -5.91 9.78
CA ASP A 58 14.87 -6.83 9.05
C ASP A 58 13.53 -6.96 9.77
N THR A 59 12.46 -6.72 9.03
CA THR A 59 11.10 -6.58 9.56
C THR A 59 10.15 -7.34 8.66
N THR A 60 9.21 -8.07 9.26
CA THR A 60 8.08 -8.69 8.56
C THR A 60 6.84 -7.86 8.85
N LEU A 61 6.15 -7.41 7.80
CA LEU A 61 4.87 -6.72 7.89
C LEU A 61 3.77 -7.61 7.31
N VAL A 62 2.67 -7.71 8.05
CA VAL A 62 1.43 -8.35 7.58
C VAL A 62 0.46 -7.23 7.22
N VAL A 63 -0.12 -7.31 6.02
CA VAL A 63 -1.14 -6.38 5.53
C VAL A 63 -2.24 -7.18 4.85
N HIS A 64 -3.44 -6.61 4.80
CA HIS A 64 -4.62 -7.26 4.24
C HIS A 64 -5.08 -6.54 2.98
N LEU A 65 -5.08 -7.26 1.85
CA LEU A 65 -5.68 -6.80 0.61
C LEU A 65 -7.18 -6.55 0.79
N ARG A 66 -7.68 -5.46 0.22
CA ARG A 66 -9.09 -5.07 0.23
C ARG A 66 -9.57 -4.76 -1.18
#